data_AF-A0A936LBT8-F1
#
_entry.id   AF-A0A936LBT8-F1
#
_cell.length_a   1.000
_cell.length_b   1.000
_cell.length_c   1.000
_cell.angle_alpha   90.00
_cell.angle_beta   90.00
_cell.angle_gamma   90.00
#
_symmetry.space_group_name_H-M   'P 1'
#
loop_
_entity.id
_entity.type
_entity.pdbx_description
1 polymer ?
#
loop_
_entity_poly.entity_id
_entity_poly.type
_entity_poly.pdbx_seq_one_letter_code
_entity_poly.pdbx_strand_id
1 'polypeptide(L)'
;MKCNTCHQGSDPREQAPIPPTTTDAGFTLRKRVDPNVCLMCHGRFNHEVMTGLTDTWPNVRDMFSNNCLSCHVAFRTNRHKVNFLKPEAIEEAGKESGDSCYGCHGGRQWYRINFPYPRHAWPGMSPDQPDWAKNRMTESEVRFLQYMKTPPQPSADAAAPK
;
A
#
# COMPACT_ATOMS: atom_id res chain seq x y z
N MET A 1 3.12 1.76 12.47
CA MET A 1 2.51 2.87 11.67
C MET A 1 2.05 3.95 12.64
N LYS A 2 2.09 5.22 12.26
CA LYS A 2 1.56 6.32 13.08
C LYS A 2 0.12 6.62 12.66
N CYS A 3 -0.73 7.11 13.57
CA CYS A 3 -2.14 7.41 13.27
C CYS A 3 -2.30 8.43 12.14
N ASN A 4 -1.36 9.38 12.05
CA ASN A 4 -1.35 10.41 11.00
C ASN A 4 -0.86 9.90 9.63
N THR A 5 -0.45 8.63 9.49
CA THR A 5 -0.15 8.05 8.18
C THR A 5 -1.43 7.95 7.36
N CYS A 6 -2.56 7.52 7.95
CA CYS A 6 -3.83 7.39 7.23
C CYS A 6 -4.80 8.54 7.53
N HIS A 7 -4.76 9.11 8.74
CA HIS A 7 -5.61 10.24 9.13
C HIS A 7 -4.98 11.59 8.77
N GLN A 8 -4.50 11.70 7.53
CA GLN A 8 -4.05 12.95 6.93
C GLN A 8 -5.28 13.73 6.48
N GLY A 9 -5.36 14.99 6.84
CA GLY A 9 -6.57 15.75 6.66
C GLY A 9 -6.48 17.11 7.33
N SER A 10 -7.29 18.05 6.86
CA SER A 10 -7.40 19.36 7.45
C SER A 10 -7.97 19.28 8.86
N ASP A 11 -7.38 19.99 9.82
CA ASP A 11 -8.04 20.22 11.11
C ASP A 11 -9.29 21.07 10.82
N PRO A 12 -10.50 20.61 11.18
CA PRO A 12 -11.70 21.41 10.96
C PRO A 12 -11.67 22.77 11.68
N ARG A 13 -10.86 22.91 12.75
CA ARG A 13 -10.62 24.17 13.44
C ARG A 13 -9.86 25.19 12.59
N GLU A 14 -9.03 24.74 11.64
CA GLU A 14 -8.30 25.59 10.70
C GLU A 14 -9.17 26.06 9.52
N GLN A 15 -10.36 25.47 9.34
CA GLN A 15 -11.30 25.80 8.26
C GLN A 15 -12.57 26.49 8.77
N ALA A 16 -12.69 26.71 10.07
CA ALA A 16 -13.78 27.46 10.64
C ALA A 16 -13.62 28.95 10.24
N PRO A 17 -14.62 29.58 9.60
CA PRO A 17 -14.58 31.01 9.26
C PRO A 17 -14.55 31.93 10.49
N ILE A 18 -14.74 31.37 11.69
CA ILE A 18 -14.89 32.08 12.96
C ILE A 18 -13.87 31.46 13.93
N PRO A 19 -13.10 32.27 14.69
CA PRO A 19 -12.22 31.76 15.74
C PRO A 19 -12.97 30.79 16.66
N PRO A 20 -12.33 29.70 17.12
CA PRO A 20 -12.98 28.75 18.01
C PRO A 20 -13.48 29.48 19.27
N THR A 21 -14.80 29.49 19.47
CA THR A 21 -15.43 30.02 20.69
C THR A 21 -15.73 28.86 21.65
N THR A 22 -15.89 29.16 22.93
CA THR A 22 -16.26 28.15 23.95
C THR A 22 -17.76 27.82 23.95
N THR A 23 -18.56 28.50 23.14
CA THR A 23 -20.00 28.30 23.03
C THR A 23 -20.29 27.14 22.08
N ASP A 24 -21.14 26.21 22.50
CA ASP A 24 -21.54 25.07 21.66
C ASP A 24 -22.29 25.57 20.41
N ALA A 25 -21.78 25.21 19.24
CA ALA A 25 -22.35 25.59 17.95
C ALA A 25 -23.50 24.66 17.50
N GLY A 26 -23.79 23.59 18.26
CA GLY A 26 -24.86 22.63 17.93
C GLY A 26 -24.51 21.69 16.78
N PHE A 27 -23.25 21.67 16.32
CA PHE A 27 -22.76 20.71 15.31
C PHE A 27 -21.30 20.32 15.58
N THR A 28 -20.95 19.09 15.22
CA THR A 28 -19.56 18.59 15.31
C THR A 28 -18.89 18.64 13.94
N LEU A 29 -17.80 19.39 13.83
CA LEU A 29 -16.94 19.33 12.65
C LEU A 29 -16.07 18.07 12.70
N ARG A 30 -16.12 17.25 11.65
CA ARG A 30 -15.28 16.04 11.52
C ARG A 30 -14.06 16.34 10.66
N LYS A 31 -12.91 15.80 11.06
CA LYS A 31 -11.69 15.84 10.26
C LYS A 31 -11.96 15.20 8.89
N ARG A 32 -11.77 15.96 7.82
CA ARG A 32 -11.83 15.43 6.45
C ARG A 32 -10.50 14.76 6.15
N VAL A 33 -10.52 13.46 5.84
CA VAL A 33 -9.32 12.72 5.42
C VAL A 33 -9.10 12.88 3.92
N ASP A 34 -7.83 12.87 3.48
CA ASP A 34 -7.49 12.78 2.06
C ASP A 34 -7.82 11.36 1.53
N PRO A 35 -8.78 11.20 0.60
CA PRO A 35 -9.14 9.90 0.07
C PRO A 35 -7.99 9.19 -0.65
N ASN A 36 -7.01 9.92 -1.19
CA ASN A 36 -5.85 9.32 -1.86
C ASN A 36 -5.01 8.47 -0.90
N VAL A 37 -4.93 8.90 0.37
CA VAL A 37 -4.22 8.17 1.42
C VAL A 37 -4.99 6.91 1.81
N CYS A 38 -6.32 6.97 1.84
CA CYS A 38 -7.16 5.79 2.09
C CYS A 38 -7.01 4.75 0.97
N LEU A 39 -6.93 5.20 -0.29
CA LEU A 39 -6.79 4.33 -1.46
C LEU A 39 -5.52 3.48 -1.41
N MET A 40 -4.44 3.96 -0.79
CA MET A 40 -3.20 3.18 -0.61
C MET A 40 -3.40 1.84 0.11
N CYS A 41 -4.46 1.70 0.91
CA CYS A 41 -4.76 0.45 1.63
C CYS A 41 -6.13 -0.13 1.26
N HIS A 42 -7.08 0.71 0.85
CA HIS A 42 -8.47 0.34 0.61
C HIS A 42 -8.90 0.43 -0.86
N GLY A 43 -7.97 0.72 -1.75
CA GLY A 43 -8.18 0.69 -3.19
C GLY A 43 -8.43 -0.73 -3.70
N ARG A 44 -9.09 -0.83 -4.85
CA ARG A 44 -9.27 -2.10 -5.55
C ARG A 44 -7.91 -2.71 -5.92
N PHE A 45 -7.80 -4.02 -5.75
CA PHE A 45 -6.72 -4.79 -6.33
C PHE A 45 -6.81 -4.77 -7.86
N ASN A 46 -5.82 -4.17 -8.53
CA ASN A 46 -5.80 -3.99 -9.98
C ASN A 46 -5.13 -5.20 -10.66
N HIS A 47 -5.83 -6.34 -10.64
CA HIS A 47 -5.33 -7.59 -11.22
C HIS A 47 -5.20 -7.50 -12.75
N GLU A 48 -5.99 -6.63 -13.38
CA GLU A 48 -6.11 -6.50 -14.84
C GLU A 48 -4.80 -6.05 -15.51
N VAL A 49 -3.93 -5.36 -14.77
CA VAL A 49 -2.62 -4.91 -15.26
C VAL A 49 -1.46 -5.77 -14.75
N MET A 50 -1.73 -6.79 -13.94
CA MET A 50 -0.71 -7.66 -13.37
C MET A 50 -0.48 -8.87 -14.27
N THR A 51 0.75 -9.01 -14.75
CA THR A 51 1.15 -10.16 -15.58
C THR A 51 0.94 -11.46 -14.82
N GLY A 52 0.20 -12.39 -15.43
CA GLY A 52 -0.04 -13.73 -14.89
C GLY A 52 -1.32 -13.89 -14.08
N LEU A 53 -2.10 -12.82 -13.82
CA LEU A 53 -3.39 -12.92 -13.14
C LEU A 53 -4.54 -12.80 -14.15
N THR A 54 -5.46 -13.77 -14.12
CA THR A 54 -6.64 -13.80 -14.99
C THR A 54 -7.89 -13.21 -14.32
N ASP A 55 -7.95 -13.18 -13.00
CA ASP A 55 -9.07 -12.68 -12.19
C ASP A 55 -8.54 -12.17 -10.83
N THR A 56 -9.44 -11.66 -9.99
CA THR A 56 -9.19 -11.22 -8.62
C THR A 56 -8.57 -12.34 -7.77
N TRP A 57 -7.75 -11.96 -6.77
CA TRP A 57 -7.04 -12.92 -5.92
C TRP A 57 -7.93 -14.03 -5.32
N PRO A 58 -9.13 -13.77 -4.77
CA PRO A 58 -9.99 -14.84 -4.25
C PRO A 58 -10.29 -15.94 -5.26
N ASN A 59 -10.38 -15.60 -6.54
CA ASN A 59 -10.76 -16.52 -7.63
C ASN A 59 -9.56 -17.28 -8.19
N VAL A 60 -8.34 -16.77 -8.05
CA VAL A 60 -7.13 -17.38 -8.63
C VAL A 60 -6.13 -17.90 -7.60
N ARG A 61 -6.30 -17.59 -6.30
CA ARG A 61 -5.33 -17.94 -5.25
C ARG A 61 -4.94 -19.42 -5.24
N ASP A 62 -5.89 -20.32 -5.51
CA ASP A 62 -5.64 -21.76 -5.47
C ASP A 62 -4.68 -22.21 -6.59
N MET A 63 -4.73 -21.54 -7.75
CA MET A 63 -3.78 -21.77 -8.86
C MET A 63 -2.33 -21.43 -8.46
N PHE A 64 -2.17 -20.56 -7.46
CA PHE A 64 -0.89 -20.17 -6.90
C PHE A 64 -0.62 -20.81 -5.53
N SER A 65 -1.36 -21.87 -5.16
CA SER A 65 -1.27 -22.51 -3.85
C SER A 65 -1.44 -21.54 -2.67
N ASN A 66 -2.30 -20.54 -2.84
CA ASN A 66 -2.50 -19.40 -1.94
C ASN A 66 -1.17 -18.69 -1.55
N ASN A 67 -0.19 -18.68 -2.46
CA ASN A 67 1.14 -18.13 -2.22
C ASN A 67 1.44 -16.94 -3.16
N CYS A 68 1.44 -15.74 -2.57
CA CYS A 68 1.74 -14.49 -3.28
C CYS A 68 3.23 -14.32 -3.62
N LEU A 69 4.13 -15.05 -2.95
CA LEU A 69 5.58 -14.90 -3.11
C LEU A 69 6.08 -15.37 -4.48
N SER A 70 5.32 -16.23 -5.15
CA SER A 70 5.51 -16.60 -6.56
C SER A 70 5.67 -15.36 -7.46
N CYS A 71 4.91 -14.28 -7.17
CA CYS A 71 4.96 -13.02 -7.89
C CYS A 71 5.71 -11.93 -7.11
N HIS A 72 5.56 -11.84 -5.79
CA HIS A 72 6.11 -10.71 -5.02
C HIS A 72 7.64 -10.66 -5.04
N VAL A 73 8.30 -11.82 -4.96
CA VAL A 73 9.76 -11.88 -5.05
C VAL A 73 10.24 -11.33 -6.39
N ALA A 74 9.62 -11.72 -7.51
CA ALA A 74 10.04 -11.29 -8.83
C ALA A 74 9.64 -9.84 -9.17
N PHE A 75 8.42 -9.41 -8.80
CA PHE A 75 7.82 -8.17 -9.28
C PHE A 75 7.73 -7.09 -8.21
N ARG A 76 7.14 -7.39 -7.05
CA ARG A 76 6.88 -6.36 -6.01
C ARG A 76 8.19 -5.85 -5.42
N THR A 77 9.03 -6.78 -4.95
CA THR A 77 10.23 -6.46 -4.18
C THR A 77 11.39 -6.09 -5.07
N ASN A 78 11.55 -6.77 -6.20
CA ASN A 78 12.66 -6.50 -7.10
C ASN A 78 12.37 -5.40 -8.14
N ARG A 79 11.19 -5.42 -8.79
CA ARG A 79 10.90 -4.47 -9.89
C ARG A 79 10.25 -3.17 -9.43
N HIS A 80 9.24 -3.25 -8.57
CA HIS A 80 8.41 -2.08 -8.26
C HIS A 80 8.75 -1.40 -6.93
N LYS A 81 9.51 -2.05 -6.03
CA LYS A 81 10.01 -1.50 -4.75
C LYS A 81 8.97 -0.66 -3.98
N VAL A 82 7.78 -1.24 -3.84
CA VAL A 82 6.64 -0.65 -3.15
C VAL A 82 6.93 -0.55 -1.64
N ASN A 83 7.08 0.68 -1.12
CA ASN A 83 7.74 0.97 0.17
C ASN A 83 6.89 1.74 1.20
N PHE A 84 5.58 1.83 1.03
CA PHE A 84 4.71 2.54 1.99
C PHE A 84 4.46 1.75 3.27
N LEU A 85 4.81 0.45 3.26
CA LEU A 85 4.80 -0.45 4.41
C LEU A 85 6.21 -0.99 4.67
N LYS A 86 6.36 -1.95 5.58
CA LYS A 86 7.60 -2.70 5.79
C LYS A 86 7.65 -3.87 4.78
N PRO A 87 8.32 -3.74 3.62
CA PRO A 87 8.17 -4.71 2.53
C PRO A 87 8.67 -6.10 2.91
N GLU A 88 9.77 -6.21 3.64
CA GLU A 88 10.36 -7.49 4.07
C GLU A 88 9.44 -8.20 5.07
N ALA A 89 8.88 -7.46 6.03
CA ALA A 89 7.97 -8.03 7.03
C ALA A 89 6.67 -8.57 6.40
N ILE A 90 6.20 -7.95 5.31
CA ILE A 90 5.04 -8.44 4.56
C ILE A 90 5.36 -9.73 3.83
N GLU A 91 6.54 -9.82 3.22
CA GLU A 91 6.96 -11.04 2.54
C GLU A 91 7.21 -12.18 3.52
N GLU A 92 7.79 -11.90 4.68
CA GLU A 92 7.94 -12.88 5.76
C GLU A 92 6.57 -13.41 6.22
N ALA A 93 5.63 -12.50 6.52
CA ALA A 93 4.27 -12.89 6.89
C ALA A 93 3.52 -13.65 5.76
N GLY A 94 3.91 -13.42 4.50
CA GLY A 94 3.37 -14.10 3.33
C GLY A 94 3.90 -15.53 3.13
N LYS A 95 5.00 -15.93 3.81
CA LYS A 95 5.51 -17.31 3.77
C LYS A 95 4.60 -18.29 4.49
N GLU A 96 3.94 -17.83 5.55
CA GLU A 96 3.06 -18.66 6.39
C GLU A 96 1.68 -18.86 5.76
N SER A 97 1.08 -17.80 5.20
CA SER A 97 -0.21 -17.87 4.50
C SER A 97 -0.45 -16.64 3.61
N GLY A 98 -1.09 -16.85 2.46
CA GLY A 98 -1.64 -15.77 1.62
C GLY A 98 -2.74 -14.94 2.29
N ASP A 99 -3.29 -15.38 3.43
CA ASP A 99 -4.32 -14.65 4.17
C ASP A 99 -3.81 -13.31 4.72
N SER A 100 -2.52 -13.23 5.05
CA SER A 100 -1.81 -11.99 5.42
C SER A 100 -1.96 -10.91 4.34
N CYS A 101 -2.09 -11.34 3.08
CA CYS A 101 -2.20 -10.47 1.92
C CYS A 101 -3.67 -10.15 1.59
N TYR A 102 -4.64 -10.97 2.03
CA TYR A 102 -6.05 -10.75 1.76
C TYR A 102 -6.51 -9.38 2.27
N GLY A 103 -5.98 -8.91 3.40
CA GLY A 103 -6.26 -7.57 3.93
C GLY A 103 -6.00 -6.43 2.94
N CYS A 104 -5.07 -6.61 1.98
CA CYS A 104 -4.71 -5.61 0.97
C CYS A 104 -5.23 -5.94 -0.44
N HIS A 105 -5.43 -7.22 -0.78
CA HIS A 105 -5.73 -7.68 -2.14
C HIS A 105 -7.19 -8.09 -2.38
N GLY A 106 -8.04 -8.08 -1.35
CA GLY A 106 -9.47 -8.40 -1.54
C GLY A 106 -10.37 -8.31 -0.30
N GLY A 107 -9.80 -8.23 0.90
CA GLY A 107 -10.53 -8.37 2.16
C GLY A 107 -11.08 -7.09 2.77
N ARG A 108 -10.54 -5.91 2.40
CA ARG A 108 -11.01 -4.60 2.90
C ARG A 108 -10.99 -3.51 1.83
N GLN A 109 -11.47 -3.86 0.64
CA GLN A 109 -11.70 -2.87 -0.42
C GLN A 109 -12.89 -1.98 -0.02
N TRP A 110 -12.63 -0.69 0.22
CA TRP A 110 -13.69 0.31 0.44
C TRP A 110 -13.97 1.11 -0.83
N TYR A 111 -12.99 1.23 -1.70
CA TYR A 111 -13.08 2.02 -2.92
C TYR A 111 -13.15 1.11 -4.15
N ARG A 112 -13.94 1.52 -5.14
CA ARG A 112 -14.08 0.79 -6.42
C ARG A 112 -12.89 0.99 -7.35
N ILE A 113 -12.05 1.98 -7.07
CA ILE A 113 -10.87 2.36 -7.86
C ILE A 113 -9.59 1.89 -7.17
N ASN A 114 -8.55 1.64 -7.97
CA ASN A 114 -7.23 1.29 -7.44
C ASN A 114 -6.41 2.53 -7.09
N PHE A 115 -5.48 2.39 -6.16
CA PHE A 115 -4.44 3.41 -5.98
C PHE A 115 -3.39 3.30 -7.09
N PRO A 116 -2.98 4.41 -7.72
CA PRO A 116 -2.00 4.38 -8.79
C PRO A 116 -0.57 4.32 -8.23
N TYR A 117 -0.17 3.17 -7.64
CA TYR A 117 1.18 2.98 -7.11
C TYR A 117 2.29 3.42 -8.07
N PRO A 118 3.38 4.04 -7.55
CA PRO A 118 4.53 4.41 -8.34
C PRO A 118 5.14 3.22 -9.08
N ARG A 119 5.62 3.48 -10.29
CA ARG A 119 6.32 2.53 -11.14
C ARG A 119 7.80 2.92 -11.21
N HIS A 120 8.55 2.46 -10.23
CA HIS A 120 10.00 2.60 -10.16
C HIS A 120 10.67 1.94 -11.37
N ALA A 121 11.84 2.45 -11.78
CA ALA A 121 12.64 1.79 -12.81
C ALA A 121 13.25 0.48 -12.29
N TRP A 122 13.33 -0.54 -13.15
CA TRP A 122 13.98 -1.83 -12.82
C TRP A 122 14.88 -2.34 -13.95
N PRO A 123 15.86 -3.23 -13.65
CA PRO A 123 16.69 -3.85 -14.68
C PRO A 123 15.87 -4.65 -15.69
N GLY A 124 16.02 -4.35 -16.98
CA GLY A 124 15.25 -5.00 -18.05
C GLY A 124 13.81 -4.48 -18.20
N MET A 125 13.49 -3.30 -17.63
CA MET A 125 12.25 -2.61 -17.93
C MET A 125 12.20 -2.23 -19.42
N SER A 126 11.09 -2.59 -20.08
CA SER A 126 10.86 -2.18 -21.48
C SER A 126 10.92 -0.65 -21.61
N PRO A 127 11.55 -0.11 -22.68
CA PRO A 127 11.47 1.31 -22.99
C PRO A 127 10.04 1.72 -23.34
N ASP A 128 9.23 0.79 -23.86
CA ASP A 128 7.83 1.04 -24.18
C ASP A 128 6.99 1.05 -22.90
N GLN A 129 6.34 2.19 -22.64
CA GLN A 129 5.46 2.37 -21.51
C GLN A 129 4.02 2.00 -21.88
N PRO A 130 3.40 1.00 -21.22
CA PRO A 130 2.02 0.63 -21.50
C PRO A 130 1.05 1.74 -21.08
N ASP A 131 -0.10 1.83 -21.73
CA ASP A 131 -1.07 2.93 -21.54
C ASP A 131 -1.50 3.10 -20.08
N TRP A 132 -1.74 2.01 -19.35
CA TRP A 132 -2.13 2.04 -17.94
C TRP A 132 -1.06 2.65 -17.02
N ALA A 133 0.19 2.70 -17.48
CA ALA A 133 1.33 3.19 -16.72
C ALA A 133 1.71 4.64 -17.00
N LYS A 134 1.17 5.28 -18.06
CA LYS A 134 1.58 6.63 -18.52
C LYS A 134 1.55 7.71 -17.43
N ASN A 135 0.55 7.66 -16.55
CA ASN A 135 0.35 8.67 -15.49
C ASN A 135 0.82 8.20 -14.11
N ARG A 136 1.66 7.15 -14.02
CA ARG A 136 2.18 6.68 -12.74
C ARG A 136 3.40 7.49 -12.32
N MET A 137 3.46 7.84 -11.04
CA MET A 137 4.67 8.39 -10.44
C MET A 137 5.83 7.41 -10.64
N THR A 138 7.06 7.90 -10.82
CA THR A 138 8.25 7.06 -10.98
C THR A 138 8.99 6.81 -9.67
N GLU A 139 8.63 7.54 -8.62
CA GLU A 139 9.20 7.42 -7.30
C GLU A 139 8.13 7.46 -6.22
N SER A 140 8.46 6.92 -5.05
CA SER A 140 7.60 6.99 -3.87
C SER A 140 7.77 8.32 -3.14
N GLU A 141 6.73 8.76 -2.44
CA GLU A 141 6.83 9.97 -1.61
C GLU A 141 7.98 9.86 -0.60
N VAL A 142 8.66 10.98 -0.34
CA VAL A 142 9.86 11.06 0.52
C VAL A 142 9.64 10.41 1.89
N ARG A 143 8.45 10.58 2.48
CA ARG A 143 8.08 10.00 3.78
C ARG A 143 8.07 8.46 3.83
N PHE A 144 8.00 7.80 2.68
CA PHE A 144 8.03 6.34 2.55
C PHE A 144 9.42 5.80 2.20
N LEU A 145 10.37 6.67 1.80
CA LEU A 145 11.73 6.27 1.46
C LEU A 145 12.53 5.71 2.66
N GLN A 146 12.08 5.92 3.89
CA GLN A 146 12.72 5.36 5.09
C GLN A 146 12.85 3.83 5.06
N TYR A 147 11.92 3.13 4.40
CA TYR A 147 11.97 1.67 4.25
C TYR A 147 12.76 1.21 3.01
N MET A 148 13.31 2.14 2.23
CA MET A 148 14.19 1.85 1.07
C MET A 148 15.68 1.98 1.41
N LYS A 149 16.01 2.54 2.58
CA LYS A 149 17.38 2.90 2.96
C LYS A 149 18.20 1.77 3.59
N THR A 150 17.61 0.61 3.87
CA THR A 150 18.29 -0.46 4.61
C THR A 150 18.36 -1.73 3.75
N PRO A 151 19.55 -2.22 3.38
CA PRO A 151 19.72 -3.59 2.92
C PRO A 151 19.30 -4.56 4.04
N PRO A 152 18.86 -5.79 3.75
CA PRO A 152 18.32 -6.70 4.74
C PRO A 152 19.31 -6.88 5.90
N GLN A 153 18.94 -6.44 7.09
CA GLN A 153 19.57 -6.88 8.33
C GLN A 153 18.79 -8.12 8.80
N PRO A 154 19.47 -9.26 9.05
CA PRO A 154 18.81 -10.40 9.65
C PRO A 154 18.17 -9.98 10.98
N SER A 155 16.95 -10.44 11.24
CA SER A 155 16.22 -10.11 12.47
C SER A 155 17.02 -10.59 13.68
N ALA A 156 17.32 -9.67 14.60
CA ALA A 156 18.03 -9.98 15.84
C ALA A 156 17.17 -10.74 16.87
N ASP A 157 15.91 -11.03 16.56
CA ASP A 157 14.96 -11.67 17.49
C ASP A 157 14.89 -13.20 17.38
N ALA A 158 15.78 -13.82 16.60
CA ALA A 158 15.86 -15.28 16.47
C ALA A 158 17.09 -15.88 17.20
N ALA A 159 17.34 -15.47 18.46
CA ALA A 159 18.25 -16.22 19.34
C ALA A 159 18.04 -15.86 20.82
N ALA A 160 17.08 -16.50 21.46
CA ALA A 160 17.16 -16.78 22.89
C ALA A 160 16.86 -18.28 23.10
N PRO A 161 17.86 -19.14 23.31
CA PRO A 161 17.62 -20.50 23.75
C PRO A 161 17.06 -20.47 25.18
N LYS A 162 16.05 -21.29 25.44
CA LYS A 162 15.66 -21.67 26.81
C LYS A 162 16.68 -22.63 27.40
#